data_AF-A0A920N5M1-F1
#
_entry.id   AF-A0A920N5M1-F1
#
_cell.length_a   1.000
_cell.length_b   1.000
_cell.length_c   1.000
_cell.angle_alpha   90.00
_cell.angle_beta   90.00
_cell.angle_gamma   90.00
#
_symmetry.space_group_name_H-M   'P 1'
#
loop_
_entity.id
_entity.type
_entity.pdbx_description
1 polymer ?
#
loop_
_entity_poly.entity_id
_entity_poly.type
_entity_poly.pdbx_seq_one_letter_code
_entity_poly.pdbx_strand_id
1 'polypeptide(L)'
;MIYDVGETDGGQPFIAMEYIDGNTLDELNSTGPLTNELTTEFAIQIADALQVAHEVGVVHRDIKPANVIINARGQGPKGARLRPRQTRG
;
A
#
# COMPACT_ATOMS: atom_id res chain seq x y z
N MET A 1 -4.17 -0.95 8.78
CA MET A 1 -4.08 -2.20 9.56
C MET A 1 -4.87 -3.33 8.89
N ILE A 2 -4.53 -4.60 9.16
CA ILE A 2 -5.35 -5.76 8.76
C ILE A 2 -6.54 -5.83 9.73
N TYR A 3 -7.75 -5.92 9.19
CA TYR A 3 -8.97 -6.04 9.97
C TYR A 3 -9.45 -7.48 10.08
N ASP A 4 -9.36 -8.26 9.00
CA ASP A 4 -9.87 -9.62 8.95
C ASP A 4 -9.12 -10.47 7.92
N VAL A 5 -9.07 -11.78 8.14
CA VAL A 5 -8.50 -12.78 7.23
C VAL A 5 -9.40 -14.00 7.25
N GLY A 6 -9.70 -14.56 6.08
CA GLY A 6 -10.62 -15.71 6.01
C GLY A 6 -10.78 -16.24 4.60
N GLU A 7 -11.83 -17.02 4.40
CA GLU A 7 -12.23 -17.58 3.12
C GLU A 7 -13.65 -17.10 2.78
N THR A 8 -13.91 -16.87 1.50
CA THR A 8 -15.28 -16.61 1.02
C THR A 8 -16.12 -17.89 1.09
N ASP A 9 -17.44 -17.78 0.93
CA ASP A 9 -18.33 -18.95 0.84
C ASP A 9 -17.93 -19.93 -0.28
N GLY A 10 -17.19 -19.45 -1.29
CA GLY A 10 -16.61 -20.26 -2.37
C GLY A 10 -15.21 -20.82 -2.09
N GLY A 11 -14.69 -20.69 -0.87
CA GLY A 11 -13.37 -21.17 -0.45
C GLY A 11 -12.18 -20.30 -0.89
N GLN A 12 -12.42 -19.06 -1.34
CA GLN A 12 -11.33 -18.19 -1.82
C GLN A 12 -10.72 -17.41 -0.64
N PRO A 13 -9.40 -17.47 -0.40
CA PRO A 13 -8.79 -16.73 0.70
C PRO A 13 -8.84 -15.21 0.46
N PHE A 14 -9.08 -14.44 1.51
CA PHE A 14 -9.06 -12.99 1.49
C PHE A 14 -8.34 -12.40 2.71
N ILE A 15 -7.85 -11.17 2.54
CA ILE A 15 -7.35 -10.32 3.62
C ILE A 15 -8.08 -8.99 3.49
N ALA A 16 -8.87 -8.64 4.50
CA ALA A 16 -9.48 -7.32 4.63
C ALA A 16 -8.52 -6.41 5.38
N MET A 17 -8.12 -5.32 4.73
CA MET A 17 -7.26 -4.31 5.31
C MET A 17 -7.87 -2.93 5.10
N GLU A 18 -7.30 -1.97 5.80
CA GLU A 18 -7.63 -0.57 5.67
C GLU A 18 -7.55 -0.07 4.23
N TYR A 19 -8.60 0.64 3.81
CA TYR A 19 -8.61 1.33 2.53
C TYR A 19 -7.81 2.62 2.67
N ILE A 20 -6.83 2.76 1.80
CA ILE A 20 -6.00 3.95 1.68
C ILE A 20 -6.53 4.74 0.49
N ASP A 21 -7.15 5.89 0.76
CA ASP A 21 -7.59 6.80 -0.29
C ASP A 21 -6.38 7.53 -0.88
N GLY A 22 -5.92 7.05 -2.03
CA GLY A 22 -4.65 7.45 -2.61
C GLY A 22 -4.36 6.75 -3.93
N ASN A 23 -3.23 7.11 -4.53
CA ASN A 23 -2.71 6.46 -5.73
C ASN A 23 -1.44 5.71 -5.36
N THR A 24 -1.16 4.62 -6.04
CA THR A 24 0.15 3.98 -5.95
C THR A 24 1.24 4.87 -6.54
N LEU A 25 2.48 4.70 -6.09
CA LEU A 25 3.62 5.42 -6.66
C LEU A 25 3.82 5.08 -8.15
N ASP A 26 3.43 3.88 -8.56
CA ASP A 26 3.43 3.43 -9.97
C ASP A 26 2.42 4.21 -10.83
N GLU A 27 1.20 4.40 -10.32
CA GLU A 27 0.17 5.20 -10.97
C GLU A 27 0.59 6.67 -11.09
N LEU A 28 1.20 7.23 -10.04
CA LEU A 28 1.73 8.60 -10.08
C LEU A 28 2.83 8.76 -11.13
N ASN A 29 3.81 7.85 -11.14
CA ASN A 29 4.92 7.88 -12.11
C ASN A 29 4.45 7.65 -13.56
N SER A 30 3.32 6.97 -13.75
CA SER A 30 2.71 6.78 -15.08
C SER A 30 2.13 8.06 -15.67
N THR A 31 1.85 9.09 -14.85
CA THR A 31 1.40 10.41 -15.34
C THR A 31 2.55 11.31 -15.80
N GLY A 32 3.79 10.93 -15.48
CA GLY A 32 5.01 11.65 -15.79
C GLY A 32 6.07 11.44 -14.71
N PRO A 33 7.35 11.73 -15.00
CA PRO A 33 8.40 11.61 -14.00
C PRO A 33 8.11 12.49 -12.77
N LEU A 34 8.36 11.93 -11.58
CA LEU A 34 8.33 12.71 -10.34
C LEU A 34 9.48 13.72 -10.33
N THR A 35 9.25 14.87 -9.70
CA THR A 35 10.35 15.82 -9.45
C THR A 35 11.34 15.23 -8.45
N ASN A 36 12.56 15.77 -8.42
CA ASN A 36 13.57 15.34 -7.46
C ASN A 36 13.13 15.59 -6.02
N GLU A 37 12.40 16.67 -5.79
CA GLU A 37 11.85 17.05 -4.49
C GLU A 37 10.86 15.98 -3.99
N LEU A 38 9.85 15.64 -4.80
CA LEU A 38 8.86 14.61 -4.43
C LEU A 38 9.49 13.22 -4.29
N THR A 39 10.44 12.90 -5.17
CA THR A 39 11.17 11.63 -5.10
C THR A 39 11.92 11.51 -3.77
N THR A 40 12.61 12.57 -3.35
CA THR A 40 13.33 12.61 -2.08
C THR A 40 12.38 12.50 -0.89
N GLU A 41 11.26 13.25 -0.94
CA GLU A 41 10.24 13.21 0.11
C GLU A 41 9.65 11.81 0.30
N PHE A 42 9.25 11.15 -0.80
CA PHE A 42 8.72 9.79 -0.74
C PHE A 42 9.78 8.78 -0.29
N ALA A 43 11.04 8.91 -0.74
CA ALA A 43 12.12 8.03 -0.32
C ALA A 43 12.35 8.08 1.19
N ILE A 44 12.31 9.27 1.80
CA ILE A 44 12.42 9.45 3.26
C ILE A 44 11.27 8.74 3.96
N GLN A 45 10.02 8.98 3.55
CA GLN A 45 8.85 8.35 4.18
C GLN A 45 8.87 6.81 4.07
N ILE A 46 9.29 6.28 2.91
CA ILE A 46 9.43 4.83 2.71
C ILE A 46 10.52 4.27 3.62
N ALA A 47 11.66 4.96 3.74
CA ALA A 47 12.77 4.55 4.62
C ALA A 47 12.34 4.53 6.09
N ASP A 48 11.63 5.56 6.55
CA ASP A 48 11.10 5.63 7.91
C ASP A 48 10.13 4.48 8.19
N ALA A 49 9.21 4.18 7.26
CA ALA A 49 8.28 3.06 7.40
C ALA A 49 8.99 1.70 7.43
N LEU A 50 10.03 1.52 6.61
CA LEU A 50 10.85 0.31 6.61
C LEU A 50 11.66 0.18 7.90
N GLN A 51 12.19 1.28 8.44
CA GLN A 51 12.89 1.28 9.71
C GLN A 51 11.97 0.76 10.82
N VAL A 52 10.75 1.28 10.93
CA VAL A 52 9.76 0.82 11.93
C VAL A 52 9.46 -0.68 11.76
N ALA A 53 9.33 -1.17 10.53
CA ALA A 53 9.14 -2.59 10.27
C ALA A 53 10.36 -3.43 10.70
N HIS A 54 11.57 -2.98 10.40
CA HIS A 54 12.81 -3.65 10.77
C HIS A 54 13.03 -3.68 12.28
N GLU A 55 12.64 -2.64 13.01
CA GLU A 55 12.72 -2.57 14.48
C GLU A 55 11.90 -3.67 15.16
N VAL A 56 10.81 -4.12 14.52
CA VAL A 56 10.00 -5.27 14.97
C VAL A 56 10.35 -6.59 14.28
N GLY A 57 11.48 -6.64 13.57
CA GLY A 57 12.00 -7.84 12.90
C GLY A 57 11.27 -8.23 11.61
N VAL A 58 10.44 -7.34 11.05
CA VAL A 58 9.68 -7.59 9.82
C VAL A 58 10.46 -7.08 8.61
N VAL A 59 10.71 -7.96 7.64
CA VAL A 59 11.28 -7.60 6.33
C VAL A 59 10.17 -7.68 5.27
N HIS A 60 9.90 -6.56 4.57
CA HIS A 60 8.81 -6.48 3.61
C HIS A 60 8.99 -7.41 2.39
N ARG A 61 10.23 -7.57 1.91
CA ARG A 61 10.65 -8.45 0.79
C ARG A 61 10.10 -8.14 -0.61
N ASP A 62 9.01 -7.38 -0.76
CA ASP A 62 8.45 -6.99 -2.06
C ASP A 62 8.25 -5.45 -2.14
N ILE A 63 9.31 -4.68 -1.95
CA ILE A 63 9.24 -3.22 -2.07
C ILE A 63 9.36 -2.83 -3.55
N LYS A 64 8.29 -2.21 -4.08
CA LYS A 64 8.17 -1.69 -5.44
C LYS A 64 7.12 -0.57 -5.50
N PRO A 65 7.14 0.32 -6.51
CA PRO A 65 6.20 1.44 -6.59
C PRO A 65 4.71 1.04 -6.49
N ALA A 66 4.32 -0.10 -7.06
CA ALA A 66 2.95 -0.61 -7.00
C ALA A 66 2.48 -1.01 -5.58
N ASN A 67 3.39 -1.20 -4.63
CA ASN A 67 3.07 -1.54 -3.23
C ASN A 67 3.16 -0.32 -2.29
N VAL A 68 3.42 0.88 -2.81
CA VAL A 68 3.48 2.12 -2.03
C VAL A 68 2.28 2.98 -2.41
N ILE A 69 1.39 3.26 -1.46
CA ILE A 69 0.21 4.10 -1.69
C ILE A 69 0.44 5.49 -1.07
N ILE A 70 0.33 6.51 -1.91
CA ILE A 70 0.39 7.92 -1.52
C ILE A 70 -1.05 8.41 -1.33
N ASN A 71 -1.42 8.65 -0.08
CA ASN A 71 -2.75 9.17 0.24
C ASN A 71 -2.85 10.68 0.01
N ALA A 72 -4.07 11.18 -0.19
CA ALA A 72 -4.33 12.60 -0.47
C ALA A 72 -3.98 13.58 0.68
N ARG A 73 -3.62 13.09 1.87
CA ARG A 73 -3.30 13.92 3.05
C ARG A 73 -1.83 13.88 3.46
N GLY A 74 -0.99 13.07 2.80
CA GLY A 74 0.34 12.71 3.31
C GLY A 74 0.30 12.04 4.70
N GLN A 75 -0.85 11.51 5.13
CA GLN A 75 -1.11 10.99 6.47
C GLN A 75 -1.95 9.71 6.40
N GLY A 76 -1.56 8.71 7.18
CA GLY A 76 -2.05 7.32 7.19
C GLY A 76 -3.57 7.14 7.15
N PRO A 77 -4.03 5.92 6.84
CA PRO A 77 -5.26 5.76 6.09
C PRO A 77 -6.53 5.99 6.92
N LYS A 78 -7.67 6.08 6.20
CA LYS A 78 -9.01 6.18 6.79
C LYS A 78 -10.02 5.44 5.90
N GLY A 79 -10.76 4.52 6.52
CA GLY A 79 -11.95 3.87 5.97
C GLY A 79 -11.71 2.45 5.45
N ALA A 80 -12.76 1.65 5.34
CA ALA A 80 -12.71 0.29 4.82
C ALA A 80 -13.72 0.13 3.68
N ARG A 81 -13.34 -0.58 2.60
CA ARG A 81 -14.27 -1.05 1.57
C ARG A 81 -13.81 -2.42 1.06
N LEU A 82 -14.71 -3.39 1.07
CA LEU A 82 -14.46 -4.74 0.58
C LEU A 82 -14.43 -4.73 -0.96
N ARG A 83 -13.37 -5.26 -1.56
CA ARG A 83 -13.38 -5.69 -2.97
C ARG A 83 -13.00 -7.16 -3.05
N PRO A 84 -13.92 -8.05 -3.46
CA PRO A 84 -13.55 -9.43 -3.77
C PRO A 84 -12.57 -9.42 -4.96
N ARG A 85 -11.50 -10.20 -4.85
CA ARG A 85 -10.51 -10.38 -5.92
C ARG A 85 -11.17 -11.14 -7.07
N GLN A 86 -11.69 -10.43 -8.08
CA GLN A 86 -12.06 -11.07 -9.34
C GLN A 86 -10.78 -11.39 -10.12
N THR A 87 -10.31 -12.62 -10.02
CA THR A 87 -9.48 -13.20 -11.08
C THR A 87 -10.40 -13.49 -12.27
N ARG A 88 -10.20 -12.75 -13.37
CA ARG A 88 -10.78 -13.07 -14.68
C ARG A 88 -10.47 -14.54 -14.99
N GLY A 89 -11.51 -15.28 -15.39
CA GLY A 89 -11.37 -16.58 -16.04
C GLY A 89 -10.90 -16.44 -17.47
#